data_AF-A0A956X225-F1
#
_entry.id   AF-A0A956X225-F1
#
_cell.length_a   1.000
_cell.length_b   1.000
_cell.length_c   1.000
_cell.angle_alpha   90.00
_cell.angle_beta   90.00
_cell.angle_gamma   90.00
#
_symmetry.space_group_name_H-M   'P 1'
#
loop_
_entity.id
_entity.type
_entity.pdbx_description
1 polymer ?
#
loop_
_entity_poly.entity_id
_entity_poly.type
_entity_poly.pdbx_seq_one_letter_code
_entity_poly.pdbx_strand_id
1 'polypeptide(L)' 'MRVMVIIKANEDSEAGILPSEQLLTDMGKYNEELVNAGIMLAGEGLHPSSRGKRVRFSGG' A
#
# COMPACT_ATOMS: atom_id res chain seq x y z
N MET A 1 20.49 -1.30 -4.68
CA MET A 1 19.37 -1.66 -5.59
C MET A 1 18.07 -1.38 -4.85
N ARG A 2 17.05 -0.81 -5.49
CA ARG A 2 15.73 -0.55 -4.89
C ARG A 2 14.67 -1.35 -5.64
N VAL A 3 13.67 -1.83 -4.93
CA VAL A 3 12.51 -2.54 -5.50
C VAL A 3 11.23 -1.87 -5.02
N MET A 4 10.17 -1.99 -5.81
CA MET A 4 8.84 -1.55 -5.43
C MET A 4 7.95 -2.78 -5.30
N VAL A 5 7.34 -2.95 -4.12
CA VAL A 5 6.37 -4.00 -3.85
C VAL A 5 4.98 -3.37 -3.88
N ILE A 6 4.10 -3.89 -4.74
CA ILE A 6 2.70 -3.44 -4.84
C ILE A 6 1.80 -4.60 -4.45
N ILE A 7 1.02 -4.40 -3.40
CA ILE A 7 -0.08 -5.29 -3.04
C ILE A 7 -1.26 -4.95 -3.97
N LYS A 8 -1.77 -5.96 -4.69
CA LYS A 8 -2.93 -5.78 -5.57
C LYS A 8 -4.19 -5.66 -4.73
N ALA A 9 -5.05 -4.70 -5.10
CA ALA A 9 -6.35 -4.56 -4.49
C ALA A 9 -7.22 -5.80 -4.74
N ASN A 10 -8.02 -6.15 -3.75
CA ASN A 10 -9.08 -7.15 -3.77
C ASN A 10 -10.43 -6.50 -3.43
N GLU A 11 -11.52 -7.28 -3.48
CA GLU A 11 -12.88 -6.80 -3.21
C GLU A 11 -13.01 -6.08 -1.85
N ASP A 12 -12.41 -6.66 -0.79
CA ASP A 12 -12.45 -6.10 0.56
C ASP A 12 -11.74 -4.74 0.65
N SER A 13 -10.53 -4.64 0.09
CA SER A 13 -9.75 -3.40 0.10
C SER A 13 -10.39 -2.29 -0.75
N GLU A 14 -11.06 -2.65 -1.84
CA GLU A 14 -11.83 -1.71 -2.68
C GLU A 14 -13.10 -1.24 -1.96
N ALA A 15 -13.69 -2.08 -1.12
CA ALA A 15 -14.81 -1.73 -0.24
C ALA A 15 -14.39 -0.93 1.00
N GLY A 16 -13.08 -0.72 1.23
CA GLY A 16 -12.55 -0.01 2.40
C GLY A 16 -12.64 -0.82 3.69
N ILE A 17 -12.77 -2.15 3.59
CA ILE A 17 -12.75 -3.03 4.75
C ILE A 17 -11.32 -3.05 5.30
N LEU A 18 -11.20 -2.74 6.59
CA LEU A 18 -9.93 -2.75 7.28
C LEU A 18 -9.57 -4.19 7.73
N PRO A 19 -8.28 -4.54 7.77
CA PRO A 19 -7.83 -5.76 8.42
C PRO A 19 -8.19 -5.78 9.91
N SER A 20 -8.09 -6.96 10.53
CA SER A 20 -8.25 -7.07 11.99
C SER A 20 -7.19 -6.24 12.73
N GLU A 21 -7.51 -5.78 13.93
CA GLU A 21 -6.59 -5.01 14.78
C GLU A 21 -5.29 -5.76 15.07
N GLN A 22 -5.38 -7.07 15.31
CA GLN A 22 -4.22 -7.93 15.51
C GLN A 22 -3.29 -7.91 14.28
N LEU A 23 -3.86 -8.06 13.09
CA LEU A 23 -3.08 -8.03 11.85
C LEU A 23 -2.44 -6.66 11.58
N LEU A 24 -3.16 -5.57 11.88
CA LEU A 24 -2.60 -4.21 11.80
C LEU A 24 -1.42 -4.02 12.78
N THR A 25 -1.54 -4.55 13.98
CA THR A 25 -0.49 -4.48 15.00
C THR A 25 0.76 -5.24 14.59
N ASP A 26 0.60 -6.47 14.08
CA ASP A 26 1.71 -7.30 13.64
C ASP A 26 2.40 -6.72 12.40
N MET A 27 1.61 -6.17 11.46
CA MET A 27 2.13 -5.46 10.29
C MET A 27 2.90 -4.20 10.70
N GLY A 28 2.42 -3.45 11.68
CA GLY A 28 3.10 -2.25 12.20
C GLY A 28 4.47 -2.58 12.77
N LYS A 29 4.56 -3.60 13.63
CA LYS A 29 5.84 -4.06 14.21
C LYS A 29 6.82 -4.52 13.13
N TYR A 30 6.36 -5.33 12.19
CA TYR A 30 7.22 -5.82 11.11
C TYR A 30 7.74 -4.67 10.23
N ASN A 31 6.88 -3.71 9.87
CA ASN A 31 7.29 -2.54 9.10
C ASN A 31 8.28 -1.67 9.87
N GLU A 32 8.10 -1.48 11.19
CA GLU A 32 9.03 -0.74 12.05
C GLU A 32 10.42 -1.40 12.07
N GLU A 33 10.50 -2.72 12.18
CA GLU A 33 11.76 -3.47 12.09
C GLU A 33 12.47 -3.24 10.73
N LEU A 34 11.71 -3.26 9.63
CA LEU A 34 12.26 -2.99 8.29
C LEU A 34 12.72 -1.55 8.11
N VAL A 35 12.03 -0.57 8.70
CA VAL A 35 12.44 0.84 8.68
C VAL A 35 13.73 1.01 9.49
N ASN A 36 13.80 0.44 10.70
CA ASN A 36 14.99 0.50 11.56
C ASN A 36 16.21 -0.16 10.91
N ALA A 37 16.00 -1.24 10.14
CA ALA A 37 17.04 -1.89 9.36
C ALA A 37 17.45 -1.12 8.07
N GLY A 38 16.77 -0.01 7.75
CA GLY A 38 17.01 0.76 6.52
C GLY A 38 16.53 0.07 5.23
N ILE A 39 15.69 -0.95 5.35
CA ILE A 39 15.16 -1.74 4.23
C ILE A 39 13.90 -1.10 3.66
N MET A 40 12.93 -0.76 4.53
CA MET A 40 11.69 -0.09 4.11
C MET A 40 11.92 1.41 4.01
N LEU A 41 11.96 1.91 2.77
CA LEU A 41 12.21 3.32 2.48
C LEU A 41 10.93 4.17 2.44
N ALA A 42 9.80 3.55 2.09
CA ALA A 42 8.48 4.17 2.05
C ALA A 42 7.40 3.07 2.15
N GLY A 43 6.28 3.39 2.78
CA GLY A 43 5.13 2.50 2.92
C GLY A 43 3.85 3.34 3.00
N GLU A 44 3.14 3.43 1.89
CA GLU A 44 1.95 4.28 1.76
C GLU A 44 0.73 3.44 1.39
N GLY A 45 -0.43 3.82 1.94
CA GLY A 45 -1.71 3.28 1.55
C GLY A 45 -2.27 4.01 0.32
N LEU A 46 -2.95 3.29 -0.56
CA LEU A 46 -3.69 3.88 -1.67
C LEU A 46 -5.19 3.91 -1.36
N HIS A 47 -5.88 4.93 -1.86
CA HIS A 47 -7.35 4.93 -1.85
C HIS A 47 -7.91 3.87 -2.81
N PRO A 48 -9.15 3.41 -2.58
CA PRO A 48 -9.87 2.55 -3.53
C PRO A 48 -9.88 3.13 -4.94
N SER A 49 -9.88 2.25 -5.94
CA SER A 49 -9.83 2.61 -7.36
C SER A 49 -11.02 3.50 -7.79
N SER A 50 -12.14 3.43 -7.08
CA SER A 50 -13.32 4.30 -7.25
C SER A 50 -12.99 5.81 -7.08
N ARG A 51 -11.97 6.14 -6.28
CA ARG A 51 -11.45 7.51 -6.12
C ARG A 51 -10.30 7.84 -7.08
N GLY A 52 -9.85 6.87 -7.87
CA GLY A 52 -8.78 7.04 -8.84
C GLY A 52 -9.21 7.81 -10.08
N LYS A 53 -8.23 8.38 -10.80
CA LYS A 53 -8.40 8.96 -12.12
C LYS A 53 -7.36 8.36 -13.06
N ARG A 54 -7.75 8.04 -14.29
CA ARG A 54 -6.83 7.63 -15.35
C ARG A 54 -6.72 8.77 -16.36
N VAL A 55 -5.50 9.25 -16.55
CA VAL A 55 -5.19 10.30 -17.53
C VAL A 55 -4.45 9.64 -18.68
N ARG A 56 -4.89 9.93 -19.91
CA ARG A 56 -4.21 9.52 -21.14
C ARG A 56 -3.86 10.79 -21.92
N PHE A 57 -2.59 10.94 -22.27
CA PHE A 57 -2.15 11.97 -23.19
C PHE A 57 -2.15 11.42 -24.61
N SER A 58 -2.59 12.23 -25.57
CA SER A 58 -2.51 11.94 -27.00
C SER A 58 -2.10 13.21 -27.73
N GLY A 59 -0.95 13.19 -28.40
CA GLY A 59 -0.53 14.25 -29.33
C GLY A 59 0.69 15.09 -28.94
N GLY A 60 1.22 14.98 -27.72
CA GLY A 60 2.32 15.86 -27.25
C GLY A 60 1.78 17.20 -26.78
#